data_AF-A0A2J0KSD6-F1
#
_entry.id   AF-A0A2J0KSD6-F1
#
_cell.length_a   1.000
_cell.length_b   1.000
_cell.length_c   1.000
_cell.angle_alpha   90.00
_cell.angle_beta   90.00
_cell.angle_gamma   90.00
#
_symmetry.space_group_name_H-M   'P 1'
#
loop_
_entity.id
_entity.type
_entity.pdbx_description
1 polymer ?
#
loop_
_entity_poly.entity_id
_entity_poly.type
_entity_poly.pdbx_seq_one_letter_code
_entity_poly.pdbx_strand_id
1 'polypeptide(L)'
;MSFYIRVWQNCDLEGITKHLMIVGEVTADCANCRELGIDYAQIRNCPKCGTDFRFIASRSTGKLDRGRGATVRRIKDRRPDLTFIDYEDYKEITGKQNARDFFK
;
A
#
# COMPACT_ATOMS: atom_id res chain seq x y z
N MET A 1 25.08 -6.27 -5.14
CA MET A 1 24.00 -5.54 -5.85
C MET A 1 22.68 -6.05 -5.29
N SER A 2 21.82 -5.18 -4.76
CA SER A 2 20.53 -5.56 -4.16
C SER A 2 19.37 -5.12 -5.04
N PHE A 3 18.38 -6.00 -5.19
CA PHE A 3 17.21 -5.79 -6.04
C PHE A 3 15.94 -6.03 -5.22
N TYR A 4 14.88 -5.30 -5.58
CA TYR A 4 13.54 -5.59 -5.09
C TYR A 4 12.89 -6.61 -6.02
N ILE A 5 12.34 -7.66 -5.42
CA ILE A 5 11.59 -8.71 -6.11
C ILE A 5 10.22 -8.86 -5.46
N ARG A 6 9.20 -9.14 -6.27
CA ARG A 6 7.86 -9.47 -5.78
C ARG A 6 7.84 -10.92 -5.31
N VAL A 7 7.23 -11.18 -4.15
CA VAL A 7 7.04 -12.53 -3.59
C VAL A 7 5.56 -12.83 -3.53
N TRP A 8 5.17 -14.01 -4.02
CA TRP A 8 3.80 -14.49 -3.95
C TRP A 8 3.56 -15.20 -2.61
N GLN A 9 2.52 -14.77 -1.89
CA GLN A 9 2.13 -15.34 -0.60
C GLN A 9 0.60 -15.33 -0.49
N ASN A 10 0.04 -16.31 0.22
CA ASN A 10 -1.37 -16.31 0.57
C ASN A 10 -1.60 -15.33 1.74
N CYS A 11 -2.54 -14.41 1.57
CA CYS A 11 -2.79 -13.31 2.50
C CYS A 11 -4.30 -13.07 2.69
N ASP A 12 -4.67 -12.60 3.88
CA ASP A 12 -5.99 -12.05 4.16
C ASP A 12 -6.10 -10.61 3.61
N LEU A 13 -6.95 -10.44 2.59
CA LEU A 13 -7.12 -9.16 1.91
C LEU A 13 -7.84 -8.12 2.79
N GLU A 14 -8.79 -8.55 3.63
CA GLU A 14 -9.51 -7.63 4.51
C GLU A 14 -8.58 -7.11 5.60
N GLY A 15 -7.78 -8.01 6.20
CA GLY A 15 -6.72 -7.67 7.14
C GLY A 15 -5.67 -6.73 6.53
N ILE A 16 -5.25 -6.97 5.28
CA ILE A 16 -4.38 -6.03 4.56
C ILE A 16 -5.06 -4.66 4.43
N THR A 17 -6.27 -4.62 3.88
CA THR A 17 -7.02 -3.38 3.61
C THR A 17 -7.19 -2.53 4.87
N LYS A 18 -7.52 -3.16 6.00
CA LYS A 18 -7.71 -2.50 7.30
C LYS A 18 -6.46 -1.77 7.80
N HIS A 19 -5.27 -2.28 7.47
CA HIS A 19 -3.97 -1.78 7.96
C HIS A 19 -3.09 -1.21 6.84
N LEU A 20 -3.66 -0.94 5.66
CA LEU A 20 -2.93 -0.48 4.48
C LEU A 20 -2.93 1.04 4.34
N MET A 21 -1.73 1.57 4.10
CA MET A 21 -1.49 2.94 3.65
C MET A 21 -1.15 2.95 2.17
N ILE A 22 -1.76 3.84 1.39
CA ILE A 22 -1.52 3.97 -0.05
C ILE A 22 -0.81 5.29 -0.32
N VAL A 23 0.47 5.22 -0.67
CA VAL A 23 1.32 6.39 -0.92
C VAL A 23 1.18 6.86 -2.36
N GLY A 24 0.91 8.15 -2.53
CA GLY A 24 1.01 8.86 -3.80
C GLY A 24 2.41 9.45 -4.02
N GLU A 25 2.48 10.65 -4.60
CA GLU A 25 3.77 11.33 -4.80
C GLU A 25 4.27 12.02 -3.53
N VAL A 26 3.36 12.74 -2.85
CA VAL A 26 3.66 13.60 -1.70
C VAL A 26 3.07 13.05 -0.40
N THR A 27 1.80 12.66 -0.42
CA THR A 27 1.04 12.20 0.74
C THR A 27 0.54 10.77 0.54
N ALA A 28 -0.12 10.23 1.56
CA ALA A 28 -0.75 8.92 1.50
C ALA A 28 -2.20 8.94 1.98
N ASP A 29 -2.91 7.87 1.65
CA ASP A 29 -4.29 7.68 2.01
C ASP A 29 -4.48 6.40 2.83
N CYS A 30 -5.44 6.40 3.74
CA CYS A 30 -5.83 5.23 4.51
C CYS A 30 -6.78 4.36 3.69
N ALA A 31 -6.41 3.10 3.40
CA ALA A 31 -7.28 2.19 2.67
C ALA A 31 -8.56 1.81 3.45
N ASN A 32 -8.51 1.86 4.78
CA ASN A 32 -9.64 1.51 5.64
C ASN A 32 -10.74 2.57 5.68
N CYS A 33 -10.39 3.84 5.96
CA CYS A 33 -11.38 4.92 6.14
C CYS A 33 -11.34 6.01 5.06
N ARG A 34 -10.46 5.85 4.06
CA ARG A 34 -10.25 6.79 2.95
C ARG A 34 -9.79 8.18 3.37
N GLU A 35 -9.21 8.31 4.56
CA GLU A 35 -8.59 9.56 4.96
C GLU A 35 -7.41 9.88 4.05
N LEU A 36 -7.36 11.11 3.54
CA LEU A 36 -6.37 11.57 2.58
C LEU A 36 -5.32 12.45 3.26
N GLY A 37 -4.18 12.66 2.61
CA GLY A 37 -3.22 13.67 3.05
C GLY A 37 -2.36 13.25 4.26
N ILE A 38 -2.24 11.96 4.52
CA ILE A 38 -1.45 11.42 5.63
C ILE A 38 0.05 11.58 5.31
N ASP A 39 0.82 12.14 6.25
CA ASP A 39 2.27 12.10 6.20
C ASP A 39 2.77 10.68 6.48
N TYR A 40 3.04 9.95 5.41
CA TYR A 40 3.45 8.55 5.46
C TYR A 40 4.80 8.32 6.15
N ALA A 41 5.66 9.35 6.25
CA ALA A 41 6.98 9.21 6.83
C ALA A 41 6.96 9.21 8.36
N GLN A 42 6.00 9.91 8.98
CA GLN A 42 5.96 10.12 10.44
C GLN A 42 4.83 9.36 11.12
N ILE A 43 3.71 9.14 10.43
CA ILE A 43 2.49 8.64 11.06
C ILE A 43 2.44 7.11 11.07
N ARG A 44 2.26 6.54 12.28
CA ARG A 44 2.07 5.09 12.50
C ARG A 44 0.61 4.65 12.49
N ASN A 45 -0.31 5.52 12.89
CA ASN A 45 -1.74 5.22 12.98
C ASN A 45 -2.54 6.23 12.17
N CYS A 46 -3.61 5.79 11.50
CA CYS A 46 -4.48 6.72 10.79
C CYS A 46 -5.03 7.77 11.76
N PRO A 47 -4.88 9.08 11.47
CA PRO A 47 -5.33 10.14 12.38
C PRO A 47 -6.87 10.18 12.55
N LYS A 48 -7.62 9.56 11.62
CA LYS A 48 -9.08 9.54 11.64
C LYS A 48 -9.67 8.28 12.26
N CYS A 49 -9.23 7.09 11.83
CA CYS A 49 -9.82 5.83 12.29
C CYS A 49 -8.96 5.06 13.30
N GLY A 50 -7.76 5.57 13.64
CA GLY A 50 -6.87 4.97 14.63
C GLY A 50 -6.16 3.68 14.21
N THR A 51 -6.47 3.12 13.03
CA THR A 51 -5.84 1.86 12.56
C THR A 51 -4.33 2.00 12.53
N ASP A 52 -3.61 1.01 13.05
CA ASP A 52 -2.17 0.90 12.93
C ASP A 52 -1.80 0.48 11.51
N PHE A 53 -0.90 1.21 10.87
CA PHE A 53 -0.40 0.84 9.56
C PHE A 53 0.60 -0.30 9.69
N ARG A 54 0.37 -1.39 8.95
CA ARG A 54 1.26 -2.56 8.84
C ARG A 54 1.72 -2.80 7.41
N PHE A 55 0.93 -2.29 6.46
CA PHE A 55 1.16 -2.45 5.04
C PHE A 55 1.26 -1.09 4.36
N ILE A 56 2.04 -1.04 3.28
CA ILE A 56 2.20 0.14 2.44
C ILE A 56 2.21 -0.26 0.98
N ALA A 57 1.47 0.48 0.16
CA ALA A 57 1.48 0.36 -1.30
C ALA A 57 1.78 1.72 -1.90
N SER A 58 2.33 1.76 -3.12
CA SER A 58 2.59 3.01 -3.83
C SER A 58 1.91 3.02 -5.20
N ARG A 59 1.17 4.09 -5.48
CA ARG A 59 0.43 4.25 -6.75
C ARG A 59 1.34 4.41 -7.96
N SER A 60 2.59 4.80 -7.74
CA SER A 60 3.56 5.19 -8.78
C SER A 60 4.62 4.11 -9.05
N THR A 61 4.34 2.84 -8.70
CA THR A 61 5.24 1.72 -9.03
C THR A 61 5.04 1.18 -10.45
N GLY A 62 4.69 2.01 -11.43
CA GLY A 62 4.31 1.56 -12.77
C GLY A 62 5.43 0.85 -13.53
N LYS A 63 5.31 -0.48 -13.68
CA LYS A 63 6.17 -1.38 -14.49
C LYS A 63 7.65 -1.42 -14.05
N LEU A 64 8.35 -2.50 -14.40
CA LEU A 64 9.79 -2.70 -14.12
C LEU A 64 10.63 -1.70 -14.94
N ASP A 65 10.43 -0.40 -14.71
CA ASP A 65 11.33 0.62 -15.20
C ASP A 65 12.45 0.83 -14.18
N ARG A 66 13.49 1.56 -14.58
CA ARG A 66 14.63 1.85 -13.69
C ARG A 66 14.23 2.68 -12.45
N GLY A 67 13.00 3.20 -12.39
CA GLY A 67 12.45 4.06 -11.32
C GLY A 67 11.67 3.32 -10.23
N ARG A 68 11.08 2.14 -10.52
CA ARG A 68 10.31 1.34 -9.54
C ARG A 68 11.13 1.02 -8.28
N GLY A 69 12.40 0.64 -8.50
CA GLY A 69 13.34 0.42 -7.41
C GLY A 69 13.61 1.67 -6.59
N ALA A 70 13.65 2.86 -7.20
CA ALA A 70 13.91 4.12 -6.50
C ALA A 70 12.74 4.55 -5.61
N THR A 71 11.50 4.44 -6.09
CA THR A 71 10.30 4.77 -5.29
C THR A 71 10.13 3.81 -4.12
N VAL A 72 10.23 2.50 -4.37
CA VAL A 72 10.15 1.47 -3.32
C VAL A 72 11.29 1.64 -2.33
N ARG A 73 12.52 1.89 -2.80
CA ARG A 73 13.67 2.16 -1.93
C ARG A 73 13.41 3.37 -1.04
N ARG A 74 13.06 4.52 -1.61
CA ARG A 74 12.80 5.76 -0.85
C ARG A 74 11.76 5.56 0.24
N ILE A 75 10.67 4.87 -0.07
CA ILE A 75 9.60 4.66 0.91
C ILE A 75 10.05 3.62 1.95
N LYS A 76 10.75 2.54 1.57
CA LYS A 76 11.31 1.56 2.51
C LYS A 76 12.36 2.16 3.44
N ASP A 77 13.18 3.09 2.96
CA ASP A 77 14.17 3.78 3.79
C ASP A 77 13.49 4.64 4.86
N ARG A 78 12.32 5.22 4.54
CA ARG A 78 11.51 6.01 5.48
C ARG A 78 10.65 5.15 6.41
N ARG A 79 10.13 4.04 5.90
CA ARG A 79 9.19 3.12 6.57
C ARG A 79 9.64 1.67 6.45
N PRO A 80 10.80 1.32 7.05
CA PRO A 80 11.30 -0.06 7.02
C PRO A 80 10.44 -1.01 7.85
N ASP A 81 9.59 -0.46 8.74
CA ASP A 81 8.64 -1.16 9.59
C ASP A 81 7.45 -1.77 8.84
N LEU A 82 7.16 -1.28 7.63
CA LEU A 82 5.97 -1.69 6.88
C LEU A 82 6.26 -2.75 5.81
N THR A 83 5.31 -3.67 5.67
CA THR A 83 5.31 -4.65 4.58
C THR A 83 4.81 -4.00 3.30
N PHE A 84 5.59 -4.13 2.22
CA PHE A 84 5.21 -3.56 0.93
C PHE A 84 4.27 -4.49 0.19
N ILE A 85 3.12 -3.94 -0.20
CA ILE A 85 2.14 -4.59 -1.05
C ILE A 85 2.23 -3.97 -2.44
N ASP A 86 2.23 -4.80 -3.47
CA ASP A 86 2.16 -4.29 -4.84
C ASP A 86 0.78 -3.68 -5.07
N TYR A 87 0.78 -2.42 -5.52
CA TYR A 87 -0.46 -1.66 -5.66
C TYR A 87 -1.37 -2.20 -6.75
N GLU A 88 -0.82 -2.72 -7.85
CA GLU A 88 -1.62 -3.26 -8.94
C GLU A 88 -2.30 -4.57 -8.51
N ASP A 89 -1.58 -5.46 -7.84
CA ASP A 89 -2.15 -6.69 -7.30
C ASP A 89 -3.30 -6.38 -6.32
N TYR A 90 -3.07 -5.46 -5.38
CA TYR A 90 -4.09 -5.01 -4.44
C TYR A 90 -5.33 -4.43 -5.15
N LYS A 91 -5.11 -3.53 -6.11
CA LYS A 91 -6.17 -2.84 -6.85
C LYS A 91 -7.00 -3.81 -7.70
N GLU A 92 -6.37 -4.74 -8.40
CA GLU A 92 -7.07 -5.73 -9.22
C GLU A 92 -7.93 -6.68 -8.37
N ILE A 93 -7.39 -7.19 -7.26
CA ILE A 93 -8.09 -8.16 -6.41
C ILE A 93 -9.25 -7.47 -5.67
N THR A 94 -9.02 -6.30 -5.07
CA THR A 94 -10.09 -5.54 -4.40
C THR A 94 -11.16 -5.09 -5.39
N GLY A 95 -10.79 -4.70 -6.60
CA GLY A 95 -11.74 -4.39 -7.67
C GLY A 95 -12.64 -5.57 -8.03
N LYS A 96 -12.05 -6.77 -8.18
CA LYS A 96 -12.82 -8.01 -8.42
C LYS A 96 -13.76 -8.36 -7.26
N GLN A 97 -13.31 -8.20 -6.01
CA GLN A 97 -14.14 -8.49 -4.84
C GLN A 97 -15.32 -7.51 -4.73
N ASN A 98 -15.06 -6.20 -4.83
CA ASN A 98 -16.10 -5.17 -4.80
C ASN A 98 -17.13 -5.36 -5.91
N ALA A 99 -16.70 -5.71 -7.13
CA ALA A 99 -17.63 -6.00 -8.22
C ALA A 99 -18.51 -7.21 -7.91
N ARG A 100 -17.92 -8.31 -7.39
CA ARG A 100 -18.68 -9.51 -7.00
C ARG A 100 -19.72 -9.21 -5.92
N ASP A 101 -19.38 -8.39 -4.93
CA ASP A 101 -20.30 -8.07 -3.84
C ASP A 101 -21.36 -7.03 -4.23
N PHE A 102 -21.12 -6.24 -5.28
CA PHE A 102 -22.12 -5.34 -5.86
C PHE A 102 -23.21 -6.07 -6.67
N PHE A 103 -22.88 -7.19 -7.31
CA PHE A 103 -23.81 -7.99 -8.12
C PHE A 103 -24.44 -9.16 -7.35
N LYS A 104 -24.23 -9.26 -6.04
CA LYS A 104 -24.98 -10.15 -5.14
C LYS A 104 -26.17 -9.42 -4.56
#